data_AF-A0A0K2T2I8-F1
#
_entry.id   AF-A0A0K2T2I8-F1
#
_cell.length_a   1.000
_cell.length_b   1.000
_cell.length_c   1.000
_cell.angle_alpha   90.00
_cell.angle_beta   90.00
_cell.angle_gamma   90.00
#
_symmetry.space_group_name_H-M   'P 1'
#
loop_
_entity.id
_entity.type
_entity.pdbx_description
1 polymer ?
#
loop_
_entity_poly.entity_id
_entity_poly.type
_entity_poly.pdbx_seq_one_letter_code
_entity_poly.pdbx_strand_id
1 'polypeptide(L)'
;MKVFIVLTAVFGLALSDKPLGGYGAPPLSTYGAQPLGEYVSGGAGGALGGADGTLGGSVGALGGESAGNAASASGNGEGESPIPGVPGEDYPIYNEVPETSFSCEGQVEGGYYADPEAECQAFHVCIADGEGSLLKASALCHNGTIFNQEIFSCDLWSNFNCADAEGLYSKNEELAAAREEASAALAAAASSSGAAGVDSAASATADGSASAASAAAAAGGYGAPAPGDLP
;
A
#
# COMPACT_ATOMS: atom_id res chain seq x y z
N MET A 1 -57.19 25.37 -35.94
CA MET A 1 -55.95 24.56 -35.80
C MET A 1 -54.87 25.52 -35.33
N LYS A 2 -54.25 25.49 -34.16
CA LYS A 2 -54.16 24.62 -32.96
C LYS A 2 -53.96 25.59 -31.76
N VAL A 3 -54.76 25.61 -30.68
CA VAL A 3 -54.76 24.78 -29.44
C VAL A 3 -53.36 24.46 -28.88
N PHE A 4 -53.26 24.54 -27.54
CA PHE A 4 -52.13 24.34 -26.59
C PHE A 4 -51.41 25.65 -26.20
N ILE A 5 -51.84 26.43 -25.19
CA ILE A 5 -52.06 26.14 -23.74
C ILE A 5 -50.81 25.58 -23.06
N VAL A 6 -50.19 26.48 -22.27
CA VAL A 6 -49.64 26.27 -20.91
C VAL A 6 -48.88 24.98 -20.67
N LEU A 7 -47.55 25.10 -20.57
CA LEU A 7 -46.75 24.28 -19.66
C LEU A 7 -45.66 25.17 -19.04
N THR A 8 -45.96 25.68 -17.84
CA THR A 8 -45.07 25.67 -16.66
C THR A 8 -43.57 25.90 -16.94
N ALA A 9 -42.99 27.06 -16.68
CA ALA A 9 -42.54 27.49 -15.35
C ALA A 9 -42.13 26.33 -14.43
N VAL A 10 -40.94 26.47 -13.84
CA VAL A 10 -40.34 25.58 -12.82
C VAL A 10 -39.61 24.37 -13.40
N PHE A 11 -38.35 24.58 -13.80
CA PHE A 11 -37.24 23.69 -13.40
C PHE A 11 -35.94 24.50 -13.47
N GLY A 12 -35.89 25.59 -12.70
CA GLY A 12 -34.63 26.13 -12.23
C GLY A 12 -34.10 25.18 -11.16
N LEU A 13 -33.32 24.19 -11.57
CA LEU A 13 -32.48 23.44 -10.65
C LEU A 13 -31.37 24.38 -10.20
N ALA A 14 -31.63 25.02 -9.06
CA ALA A 14 -30.57 25.50 -8.20
C ALA A 14 -29.63 24.32 -7.94
N LEU A 15 -28.40 24.40 -8.46
CA LEU A 15 -27.29 23.65 -7.92
C LEU A 15 -27.10 24.16 -6.48
N SER A 16 -27.72 23.47 -5.53
CA SER A 16 -27.41 23.66 -4.12
C SER A 16 -25.96 23.26 -3.91
N ASP A 17 -25.16 24.23 -3.49
CA ASP A 17 -23.88 24.07 -2.79
C ASP A 17 -23.92 22.86 -1.86
N LYS A 18 -23.23 21.80 -2.28
CA LYS A 18 -22.90 20.69 -1.39
C LYS A 18 -21.59 21.11 -0.71
N PRO A 19 -21.57 21.39 0.61
CA PRO A 19 -20.32 21.71 1.26
C PRO A 19 -19.40 20.49 1.16
N LEU A 20 -18.20 20.69 0.61
CA LEU A 20 -17.07 19.79 0.73
C LEU A 20 -16.67 19.72 2.21
N GLY A 21 -17.39 18.89 2.95
CA GLY A 21 -17.21 18.68 4.37
C GLY A 21 -16.33 17.46 4.64
N GLY A 22 -15.04 17.72 4.88
CA GLY A 22 -14.26 17.05 5.91
C GLY A 22 -14.05 15.54 5.76
N TYR A 23 -13.05 15.15 4.97
CA TYR A 23 -12.27 13.95 5.27
C TYR A 23 -11.64 14.16 6.65
N GLY A 24 -12.21 13.47 7.65
CA GLY A 24 -11.72 13.46 9.02
C GLY A 24 -10.36 12.75 9.12
N ALA A 25 -9.29 13.42 8.70
CA ALA A 25 -7.98 13.12 9.22
C ALA A 25 -7.96 13.59 10.70
N PRO A 26 -7.59 12.75 11.67
CA PRO A 26 -7.38 13.23 13.03
C PRO A 26 -6.29 14.31 13.02
N PRO A 27 -6.36 15.32 13.91
CA PRO A 27 -5.33 16.34 13.98
C PRO A 27 -3.96 15.67 14.22
N LEU A 28 -2.93 16.21 13.58
CA LEU A 28 -1.51 15.81 13.71
C LEU A 28 -1.01 15.72 15.17
N SER A 29 -1.78 16.22 16.15
CA SER A 29 -1.51 16.05 17.59
C SER A 29 -1.61 14.61 18.11
N THR A 30 -2.22 13.66 17.38
CA THR A 30 -2.20 12.24 17.79
C THR A 30 -0.87 11.55 17.46
N TYR A 31 -0.14 12.04 16.44
CA TYR A 31 1.23 11.60 16.20
C TYR A 31 2.15 12.43 17.08
N GLY A 32 2.41 11.91 18.27
CA GLY A 32 3.29 12.54 19.24
C GLY A 32 4.61 12.97 18.58
N ALA A 33 4.89 14.27 18.65
CA ALA A 33 6.18 14.83 18.28
C ALA A 33 7.25 14.29 19.25
N GLN A 34 7.93 13.21 18.86
CA GLN A 34 9.19 12.81 19.49
C GLN A 34 10.30 13.48 18.66
N PRO A 35 11.18 14.32 19.25
CA PRO A 35 12.30 14.89 18.51
C PRO A 35 13.25 13.77 18.05
N LEU A 36 13.74 13.88 16.81
CA LEU A 36 14.81 13.05 16.28
C LEU A 36 16.09 13.33 17.07
N GLY A 37 16.37 12.51 18.07
CA GLY A 37 17.58 12.58 18.88
C GLY A 37 18.16 11.18 19.08
N GLU A 38 19.34 10.98 18.50
CA GLU A 38 20.41 10.10 18.99
C GLU A 38 20.03 8.62 19.21
N TYR A 39 20.12 7.80 18.16
CA TYR A 39 20.32 6.36 18.33
C TYR A 39 21.75 6.13 18.85
N VAL A 40 21.93 6.28 20.16
CA VAL A 40 23.20 5.94 20.81
C VAL A 40 23.39 4.42 20.76
N SER A 41 24.44 3.99 20.08
CA SER A 41 24.88 2.60 20.03
C SER A 41 25.32 2.19 21.44
N GLY A 42 24.46 1.46 22.15
CA GLY A 42 24.78 0.86 23.44
C GLY A 42 25.74 -0.32 23.27
N GLY A 43 27.03 -0.02 23.17
CA GLY A 43 28.10 -1.01 23.35
C GLY A 43 28.23 -1.39 24.82
N ALA A 44 27.80 -2.60 25.17
CA ALA A 44 28.09 -3.21 26.45
C ALA A 44 29.39 -4.02 26.33
N GLY A 45 30.50 -3.45 26.82
CA GLY A 45 31.73 -4.17 27.09
C GLY A 45 31.55 -5.13 28.27
N GLY A 46 31.98 -6.38 28.09
CA GLY A 46 32.06 -7.38 29.14
C GLY A 46 33.17 -8.37 28.82
N ALA A 47 34.36 -8.09 29.34
CA ALA A 47 35.53 -8.97 29.25
C ALA A 47 35.38 -10.15 30.20
N LEU A 48 35.58 -11.37 29.71
CA LEU A 48 36.00 -12.55 30.49
C LEU A 48 37.00 -13.32 29.60
N GLY A 49 38.23 -13.51 30.09
CA GLY A 49 39.33 -14.10 29.32
C GLY A 49 39.52 -15.62 29.51
N GLY A 50 40.40 -16.17 28.65
CA GLY A 50 41.07 -17.48 28.77
C GLY A 50 40.42 -18.61 27.95
N ALA A 51 41.11 -19.41 27.14
CA ALA A 51 42.53 -19.64 26.95
C ALA A 51 42.81 -20.35 25.60
N ASP A 52 44.03 -20.11 25.08
CA ASP A 52 44.99 -21.04 24.46
C ASP A 52 44.47 -22.23 23.61
N GLY A 53 44.91 -22.28 22.35
CA GLY A 53 44.73 -23.45 21.49
C GLY A 53 45.16 -23.22 20.05
N THR A 54 46.47 -23.25 19.80
CA THR A 54 47.10 -23.24 18.48
C THR A 54 46.85 -24.56 17.74
N LEU A 55 46.38 -24.53 16.48
CA LEU A 55 46.53 -25.52 15.38
C LEU A 55 45.93 -24.82 14.12
N GLY A 56 46.52 -24.67 12.93
CA GLY A 56 47.71 -25.23 12.29
C GLY A 56 47.38 -25.60 10.82
N GLY A 57 47.78 -24.74 9.86
CA GLY A 57 48.06 -25.05 8.43
C GLY A 57 46.89 -25.36 7.47
N SER A 58 46.95 -25.16 6.15
CA SER A 58 47.98 -24.62 5.24
C SER A 58 47.48 -24.68 3.78
N VAL A 59 47.84 -23.68 2.96
CA VAL A 59 48.07 -23.66 1.48
C VAL A 59 46.91 -24.05 0.52
N GLY A 60 46.73 -23.48 -0.68
CA GLY A 60 47.59 -22.67 -1.52
C GLY A 60 46.85 -22.03 -2.71
N ALA A 61 47.59 -21.23 -3.47
CA ALA A 61 47.17 -20.32 -4.53
C ALA A 61 47.07 -20.95 -5.94
N LEU A 62 46.39 -20.25 -6.86
CA LEU A 62 46.83 -19.79 -8.21
C LEU A 62 45.68 -19.78 -9.23
N GLY A 63 45.68 -18.78 -10.11
CA GLY A 63 44.60 -18.44 -11.05
C GLY A 63 44.63 -19.17 -12.40
N GLY A 64 43.78 -18.71 -13.35
CA GLY A 64 43.93 -18.96 -14.79
C GLY A 64 42.68 -19.48 -15.55
N GLU A 65 41.98 -18.57 -16.22
CA GLU A 65 41.32 -18.63 -17.55
C GLU A 65 40.85 -19.97 -18.16
N SER A 66 39.55 -20.09 -18.52
CA SER A 66 39.07 -20.22 -19.93
C SER A 66 37.63 -20.74 -20.06
N ALA A 67 36.88 -20.02 -20.89
CA ALA A 67 35.85 -20.43 -21.86
C ALA A 67 34.95 -21.66 -21.59
N GLY A 68 33.64 -21.44 -21.76
CA GLY A 68 32.75 -22.43 -22.35
C GLY A 68 31.40 -22.61 -21.66
N ASN A 69 30.38 -21.96 -22.23
CA ASN A 69 28.97 -22.38 -22.30
C ASN A 69 28.48 -23.41 -21.25
N ALA A 70 27.78 -22.92 -20.23
CA ALA A 70 26.82 -23.72 -19.47
C ALA A 70 25.43 -23.10 -19.64
N ALA A 71 24.72 -23.55 -20.68
CA ALA A 71 23.27 -23.51 -20.67
C ALA A 71 22.81 -24.48 -19.57
N SER A 72 22.28 -23.95 -18.47
CA SER A 72 21.57 -24.74 -17.47
C SER A 72 20.37 -23.97 -16.95
N ALA A 73 19.22 -24.21 -17.57
CA ALA A 73 17.95 -24.13 -16.87
C ALA A 73 17.82 -25.37 -15.96
N SER A 74 18.29 -25.29 -14.72
CA SER A 74 17.83 -26.14 -13.60
C SER A 74 18.62 -25.90 -12.32
N GLY A 75 17.91 -25.57 -11.25
CA GLY A 75 18.23 -26.04 -9.90
C GLY A 75 19.21 -25.20 -9.09
N ASN A 76 18.71 -24.73 -7.96
CA ASN A 76 19.41 -23.94 -6.94
C ASN A 76 20.74 -24.59 -6.52
N GLY A 77 21.85 -24.01 -6.96
CA GLY A 77 23.12 -24.08 -6.24
C GLY A 77 23.04 -23.24 -4.96
N GLU A 78 23.81 -23.62 -3.95
CA GLU A 78 23.93 -22.88 -2.69
C GLU A 78 24.50 -21.48 -2.98
N GLY A 79 23.62 -20.48 -3.08
CA GLY A 79 23.98 -19.10 -3.42
C GLY A 79 23.27 -18.51 -4.65
N GLU A 80 22.50 -19.30 -5.41
CA GLU A 80 21.67 -18.76 -6.48
C GLU A 80 20.44 -18.03 -5.91
N SER A 81 20.08 -16.91 -6.53
CA SER A 81 18.84 -16.20 -6.19
C SER A 81 17.64 -17.12 -6.41
N PRO A 82 16.66 -17.18 -5.49
CA PRO A 82 15.47 -18.04 -5.65
C PRO A 82 14.57 -17.63 -6.82
N ILE A 83 14.85 -16.49 -7.46
CA ILE A 83 14.13 -15.95 -8.60
C ILE A 83 14.79 -16.47 -9.88
N PRO A 84 14.07 -17.16 -10.77
CA PRO A 84 14.60 -17.58 -12.06
C PRO A 84 15.04 -16.37 -12.90
N GLY A 85 16.15 -16.50 -13.64
CA GLY A 85 16.71 -15.44 -14.48
C GLY A 85 17.92 -14.74 -13.87
N VAL A 86 18.61 -13.95 -14.68
CA VAL A 86 19.82 -13.19 -14.34
C VAL A 86 19.45 -11.72 -14.09
N PRO A 87 19.65 -11.19 -12.87
CA PRO A 87 19.41 -9.78 -12.60
C PRO A 87 20.26 -8.87 -13.48
N GLY A 88 19.64 -7.84 -14.06
CA GLY A 88 20.26 -6.87 -14.98
C GLY A 88 20.28 -7.30 -16.45
N GLU A 89 19.94 -8.56 -16.75
CA GLU A 89 19.83 -9.08 -18.13
C GLU A 89 18.40 -9.52 -18.44
N ASP A 90 17.82 -10.38 -17.59
CA ASP A 90 16.44 -10.88 -17.76
C ASP A 90 15.41 -9.98 -17.09
N TYR A 91 15.79 -9.28 -16.01
CA TYR A 91 14.93 -8.35 -15.30
C TYR A 91 15.74 -7.20 -14.69
N PRO A 92 15.14 -6.00 -14.58
CA PRO A 92 15.79 -4.82 -14.03
C PRO A 92 16.02 -4.90 -12.52
N ILE A 93 17.02 -4.14 -12.04
CA ILE A 93 17.42 -4.06 -10.63
C ILE A 93 17.61 -2.60 -10.18
N TYR A 94 16.68 -1.74 -10.57
CA TYR A 94 16.65 -0.34 -10.13
C TYR A 94 16.55 -0.26 -8.61
N ASN A 95 17.35 0.63 -8.01
CA ASN A 95 17.31 0.91 -6.57
C ASN A 95 16.46 2.15 -6.27
N GLU A 96 16.24 2.99 -7.27
CA GLU A 96 15.46 4.22 -7.23
C GLU A 96 14.67 4.33 -8.52
N VAL A 97 13.52 5.01 -8.49
CA VAL A 97 12.69 5.20 -9.68
C VAL A 97 13.46 6.06 -10.69
N PRO A 98 13.76 5.57 -11.91
CA PRO A 98 14.41 6.37 -12.93
C PRO A 98 13.47 7.47 -13.45
N GLU A 99 14.03 8.58 -13.95
CA GLU A 99 13.23 9.59 -14.64
C GLU A 99 12.84 9.11 -16.04
N THR A 100 11.54 9.10 -16.31
CA THR A 100 10.94 8.67 -17.58
C THR A 100 9.95 9.72 -18.09
N SER A 101 9.49 9.55 -19.33
CA SER A 101 8.59 10.50 -19.99
C SER A 101 7.12 10.39 -19.51
N PHE A 102 6.80 9.41 -18.66
CA PHE A 102 5.44 9.19 -18.20
C PHE A 102 4.86 10.40 -17.44
N SER A 103 3.62 10.76 -17.80
CA SER A 103 2.83 11.84 -17.20
C SER A 103 1.39 11.38 -16.92
N CYS A 104 0.79 11.95 -15.87
CA CYS A 104 -0.61 11.73 -15.53
C CYS A 104 -1.59 12.60 -16.34
N GLU A 105 -1.09 13.45 -17.24
CA GLU A 105 -1.96 14.23 -18.13
C GLU A 105 -2.72 13.31 -19.09
N GLY A 106 -4.06 13.43 -19.10
CA GLY A 106 -4.94 12.58 -19.90
C GLY A 106 -5.14 11.17 -19.35
N GLN A 107 -4.60 10.85 -18.17
CA GLN A 107 -4.75 9.58 -17.50
C GLN A 107 -5.99 9.54 -16.57
N VAL A 108 -6.34 8.35 -16.13
CA VAL A 108 -7.48 8.08 -15.25
C VAL A 108 -7.10 8.41 -13.80
N GLU A 109 -7.99 9.12 -13.11
CA GLU A 109 -7.83 9.39 -11.67
C GLU A 109 -7.77 8.08 -10.86
N GLY A 110 -6.68 7.94 -10.11
CA GLY A 110 -6.31 6.75 -9.34
C GLY A 110 -6.04 5.52 -10.20
N GLY A 111 -5.71 5.71 -11.48
CA GLY A 111 -5.18 4.66 -12.35
C GLY A 111 -3.73 4.30 -12.03
N TYR A 112 -3.35 3.08 -12.37
CA TYR A 112 -2.02 2.50 -12.20
C TYR A 112 -1.42 2.20 -13.58
N TYR A 113 -0.16 2.54 -13.75
CA TYR A 113 0.53 2.53 -15.05
C TYR A 113 1.90 1.90 -14.91
N ALA A 114 2.12 0.74 -15.54
CA ALA A 114 3.46 0.17 -15.70
C ALA A 114 4.29 1.10 -16.58
N ASP A 115 5.57 1.32 -16.27
CA ASP A 115 6.45 2.18 -17.06
C ASP A 115 7.38 1.34 -17.95
N PRO A 116 7.15 1.28 -19.28
CA PRO A 116 8.01 0.51 -20.17
C PRO A 116 9.42 1.07 -20.31
N GLU A 117 9.62 2.38 -20.11
CA GLU A 117 10.96 2.99 -20.16
C GLU A 117 11.81 2.57 -18.96
N ALA A 118 11.16 2.22 -17.85
CA ALA A 118 11.78 1.64 -16.66
C ALA A 118 11.62 0.10 -16.59
N GLU A 119 11.45 -0.55 -17.75
CA GLU A 119 11.32 -2.00 -17.89
C GLU A 119 10.22 -2.61 -16.99
N CYS A 120 9.16 -1.83 -16.75
CA CYS A 120 8.03 -2.12 -15.87
C CYS A 120 8.39 -2.40 -14.41
N GLN A 121 9.64 -2.23 -13.98
CA GLN A 121 9.95 -2.28 -12.54
C GLN A 121 9.43 -1.05 -11.84
N ALA A 122 9.48 0.12 -12.49
CA ALA A 122 8.73 1.27 -12.04
C ALA A 122 7.28 1.20 -12.51
N PHE A 123 6.40 1.70 -11.65
CA PHE A 123 5.02 1.98 -12.00
C PHE A 123 4.58 3.29 -11.35
N HIS A 124 3.53 3.85 -11.92
CA HIS A 124 3.01 5.15 -11.53
C HIS A 124 1.53 5.04 -11.16
N VAL A 125 1.12 5.83 -10.16
CA VAL A 125 -0.27 6.02 -9.78
C VAL A 125 -0.60 7.49 -9.96
N CYS A 126 -1.67 7.78 -10.68
CA CYS A 126 -2.14 9.14 -10.91
C CYS A 126 -3.16 9.51 -9.85
N ILE A 127 -2.86 10.47 -8.97
CA ILE A 127 -3.71 10.79 -7.81
C ILE A 127 -4.24 12.21 -7.96
N ALA A 128 -5.50 12.45 -7.60
CA ALA A 128 -6.07 13.79 -7.59
C ALA A 128 -5.30 14.74 -6.66
N ASP A 129 -4.97 15.94 -7.16
CA ASP A 129 -4.39 17.01 -6.34
C ASP A 129 -5.44 17.79 -5.53
N GLY A 130 -6.72 17.65 -5.88
CA GLY A 130 -7.84 18.41 -5.32
C GLY A 130 -8.17 19.71 -6.05
N GLU A 131 -7.37 20.11 -7.03
CA GLU A 131 -7.54 21.29 -7.88
C GLU A 131 -7.96 20.92 -9.32
N GLY A 132 -8.16 19.62 -9.57
CA GLY A 132 -8.61 19.08 -10.86
C GLY A 132 -7.47 18.63 -11.77
N SER A 133 -6.24 18.57 -11.25
CA SER A 133 -5.09 17.97 -11.92
C SER A 133 -4.68 16.65 -11.24
N LEU A 134 -3.81 15.89 -11.90
CA LEU A 134 -3.33 14.60 -11.39
C LEU A 134 -1.83 14.67 -11.09
N LEU A 135 -1.46 14.28 -9.88
CA LEU A 135 -0.08 14.11 -9.43
C LEU A 135 0.39 12.70 -9.73
N LYS A 136 1.64 12.58 -10.19
CA LYS A 136 2.32 11.30 -10.39
C LYS A 136 2.95 10.84 -9.07
N ALA A 137 2.47 9.75 -8.51
CA ALA A 137 3.19 8.98 -7.49
C ALA A 137 3.90 7.80 -8.16
N SER A 138 5.16 7.55 -7.84
CA SER A 138 5.95 6.48 -8.47
C SER A 138 6.52 5.53 -7.43
N ALA A 139 6.60 4.25 -7.78
CA ALA A 139 7.19 3.21 -6.92
C ALA A 139 7.89 2.15 -7.77
N LEU A 140 8.79 1.41 -7.12
CA LEU A 140 9.44 0.24 -7.72
C LEU A 140 8.83 -1.05 -7.19
N CYS A 141 8.67 -2.02 -8.08
CA CYS A 141 8.56 -3.42 -7.72
C CYS A 141 9.90 -3.94 -7.19
N HIS A 142 9.85 -4.94 -6.31
CA HIS A 142 11.06 -5.57 -5.76
C HIS A 142 11.85 -6.26 -6.87
N ASN A 143 13.17 -6.44 -6.67
CA ASN A 143 14.03 -7.13 -7.63
C ASN A 143 13.48 -8.52 -7.99
N GLY A 144 13.40 -8.79 -9.30
CA GLY A 144 12.82 -10.02 -9.85
C GLY A 144 11.31 -9.95 -10.09
N THR A 145 10.67 -8.82 -9.83
CA THR A 145 9.27 -8.57 -10.17
C THR A 145 9.13 -7.32 -11.01
N ILE A 146 8.11 -7.31 -11.87
CA ILE A 146 7.70 -6.15 -12.67
C ILE A 146 6.20 -5.91 -12.48
N PHE A 147 5.76 -4.69 -12.71
CA PHE A 147 4.36 -4.34 -12.62
C PHE A 147 3.58 -4.96 -13.78
N ASN A 148 2.69 -5.88 -13.43
CA ASN A 148 1.76 -6.49 -14.37
C ASN A 148 0.52 -5.60 -14.48
N GLN A 149 0.42 -4.90 -15.61
CA GLN A 149 -0.67 -3.98 -15.89
C GLN A 149 -2.05 -4.67 -15.93
N GLU A 150 -2.10 -5.95 -16.26
CA GLU A 150 -3.35 -6.70 -16.36
C GLU A 150 -4.02 -6.90 -15.00
N ILE A 151 -3.22 -7.11 -13.96
CA ILE A 151 -3.69 -7.41 -12.60
C ILE A 151 -3.43 -6.29 -11.59
N PHE A 152 -2.84 -5.17 -12.05
CA PHE A 152 -2.48 -4.00 -11.24
C PHE A 152 -1.59 -4.32 -10.02
N SER A 153 -0.63 -5.24 -10.18
CA SER A 153 0.26 -5.66 -9.11
C SER A 153 1.64 -6.03 -9.66
N CYS A 154 2.66 -5.96 -8.81
CA CYS A 154 3.95 -6.57 -9.11
C CYS A 154 3.80 -8.09 -9.17
N ASP A 155 4.30 -8.69 -10.24
CA ASP A 155 4.35 -10.14 -10.47
C ASP A 155 5.77 -10.53 -10.89
N LEU A 156 6.08 -11.83 -10.89
CA LEU A 156 7.36 -12.34 -11.38
C LEU A 156 7.62 -11.82 -12.81
N TRP A 157 8.84 -11.35 -13.09
CA TRP A 157 9.18 -10.73 -14.37
C TRP A 157 8.81 -11.58 -15.60
N SER A 158 8.83 -12.91 -15.47
CA SER A 158 8.51 -13.84 -16.55
C SER A 158 7.00 -14.05 -16.78
N ASN A 159 6.14 -13.61 -15.86
CA ASN A 159 4.68 -13.79 -15.95
C ASN A 159 4.00 -12.72 -16.80
N PHE A 160 4.68 -11.61 -17.07
CA PHE A 160 4.13 -10.48 -17.81
C PHE A 160 5.12 -9.97 -18.84
N ASN A 161 4.63 -9.61 -20.03
CA ASN A 161 5.45 -8.98 -21.04
C ASN A 161 5.28 -7.46 -20.94
N CYS A 162 6.33 -6.77 -20.50
CA CYS A 162 6.30 -5.32 -20.30
C CYS A 162 5.90 -4.53 -21.55
N ALA A 163 6.21 -5.03 -22.76
CA ALA A 163 5.82 -4.37 -24.00
C ALA A 163 4.29 -4.32 -24.22
N ASP A 164 3.52 -5.17 -23.54
CA ASP A 164 2.06 -5.20 -23.64
C ASP A 164 1.39 -4.22 -22.67
N ALA A 165 2.16 -3.58 -21.77
CA ALA A 165 1.63 -2.73 -20.70
C ALA A 165 0.77 -1.56 -21.21
N GLU A 166 1.26 -0.75 -22.14
CA GLU A 166 0.52 0.43 -22.62
C GLU A 166 -0.81 0.04 -23.28
N GLY A 167 -0.87 -1.12 -23.95
CA GLY A 167 -2.09 -1.65 -24.56
C GLY A 167 -3.17 -2.02 -23.53
N LEU A 168 -2.79 -2.17 -22.27
CA LEU A 168 -3.67 -2.54 -21.16
C LEU A 168 -4.04 -1.34 -20.26
N TYR A 169 -3.57 -0.13 -20.57
CA TYR A 169 -3.88 1.07 -19.76
C TYR A 169 -5.38 1.38 -19.68
N SER A 170 -6.18 0.98 -20.67
CA SER A 170 -7.64 1.12 -20.65
C SER A 170 -8.31 0.33 -19.52
N LYS A 171 -7.65 -0.69 -18.96
CA LYS A 171 -8.18 -1.39 -17.78
C LYS A 171 -8.33 -0.45 -16.57
N ASN A 172 -7.62 0.68 -16.54
CA ASN A 172 -7.77 1.66 -15.48
C ASN A 172 -9.17 2.28 -15.44
N GLU A 173 -9.89 2.34 -16.57
CA GLU A 173 -11.30 2.78 -16.56
C GLU A 173 -12.19 1.82 -15.79
N GLU A 174 -11.99 0.51 -15.97
CA GLU A 174 -12.70 -0.53 -15.21
C GLU A 174 -12.36 -0.45 -13.72
N LEU A 175 -11.08 -0.24 -13.39
CA LEU A 175 -10.64 -0.07 -12.00
C LEU A 175 -11.26 1.17 -11.35
N ALA A 176 -11.39 2.28 -12.09
CA ALA A 176 -12.02 3.50 -11.60
C ALA A 176 -13.51 3.29 -11.33
N ALA A 177 -14.23 2.62 -12.23
CA ALA A 177 -15.63 2.26 -12.02
C ALA A 177 -15.81 1.38 -10.76
N ALA A 178 -14.97 0.34 -10.60
CA ALA A 178 -15.00 -0.52 -9.44
C ALA A 178 -14.72 0.24 -8.12
N ARG A 179 -13.81 1.23 -8.14
CA ARG A 179 -13.56 2.10 -6.99
C ARG A 179 -14.78 2.96 -6.66
N GLU A 180 -15.46 3.53 -7.66
CA GLU A 180 -16.68 4.31 -7.45
C GLU A 180 -17.75 3.45 -6.76
N GLU A 181 -18.03 2.26 -7.29
CA GLU A 181 -19.00 1.32 -6.74
C GLU A 181 -18.66 0.93 -5.29
N ALA A 182 -17.38 0.62 -5.02
CA ALA A 182 -16.91 0.30 -3.67
C ALA A 182 -17.07 1.49 -2.70
N SER A 183 -16.79 2.71 -3.17
CA SER A 183 -16.92 3.93 -2.36
C SER A 183 -18.39 4.24 -2.05
N ALA A 184 -19.29 4.04 -3.01
CA ALA A 184 -20.73 4.21 -2.82
C ALA A 184 -21.29 3.18 -1.84
N ALA A 185 -20.86 1.92 -1.94
CA ALA A 185 -21.22 0.87 -1.00
C ALA A 185 -20.75 1.19 0.43
N LEU A 186 -19.52 1.69 0.59
CA LEU A 186 -19.00 2.12 1.88
C LEU A 186 -19.79 3.31 2.44
N ALA A 187 -20.12 4.31 1.61
CA ALA A 187 -20.92 5.46 2.04
C ALA A 187 -22.33 5.04 2.49
N ALA A 188 -22.95 4.08 1.79
CA ALA A 188 -24.24 3.51 2.19
C ALA A 188 -24.15 2.73 3.52
N ALA A 189 -23.09 1.95 3.73
CA ALA A 189 -22.83 1.23 4.98
C ALA A 189 -22.53 2.18 6.17
N ALA A 190 -21.82 3.28 5.93
CA ALA A 190 -21.60 4.33 6.92
C ALA A 190 -22.92 5.03 7.29
N SER A 191 -23.80 5.25 6.31
CA SER A 191 -25.12 5.86 6.53
C SER A 191 -26.08 4.94 7.29
N SER A 192 -25.98 3.62 7.15
CA SER A 192 -26.82 2.65 7.88
C SER A 192 -26.33 2.38 9.30
N SER A 193 -25.04 2.53 9.57
CA SER A 193 -24.46 2.40 10.91
C SER A 193 -24.62 3.65 11.78
N GLY A 194 -24.89 4.82 11.19
CA GLY A 194 -25.21 6.07 11.89
C GLY A 194 -26.64 6.19 12.45
N ALA A 195 -27.51 5.19 12.24
CA ALA A 195 -28.91 5.21 12.68
C ALA A 195 -29.17 4.52 14.04
N ALA A 196 -28.16 3.90 14.67
CA ALA A 196 -28.27 3.32 16.00
C ALA A 196 -27.96 4.35 17.09
N GLY A 197 -28.79 5.39 17.21
CA GLY A 197 -28.66 6.36 18.28
C GLY A 197 -29.67 7.49 18.20
N VAL A 198 -30.91 7.25 18.63
CA VAL A 198 -31.72 8.20 19.43
C VAL A 198 -33.00 7.52 19.92
N ASP A 199 -32.99 7.03 21.17
CA ASP A 199 -34.19 6.96 22.00
C ASP A 199 -33.89 7.71 23.32
N SER A 200 -33.73 9.02 23.23
CA SER A 200 -33.90 9.89 24.39
C SER A 200 -35.34 10.35 24.44
N ALA A 201 -36.17 9.59 25.16
CA ALA A 201 -37.46 10.04 25.63
C ALA A 201 -37.61 9.64 27.11
N ALA A 202 -37.15 10.51 28.01
CA ALA A 202 -37.89 10.88 29.22
C ALA A 202 -37.12 11.98 29.99
N SER A 203 -37.63 13.20 29.87
CA SER A 203 -37.41 14.26 30.85
C SER A 203 -38.00 13.83 32.19
N ALA A 204 -37.19 13.84 33.26
CA ALA A 204 -37.69 14.08 34.62
C ALA A 204 -36.55 14.60 35.50
N THR A 205 -36.70 15.85 35.92
CA THR A 205 -35.98 16.48 37.03
C THR A 205 -36.25 15.74 38.34
N ALA A 206 -35.21 15.36 39.09
CA ALA A 206 -35.22 15.40 40.56
C ALA A 206 -33.83 15.06 41.14
N ASP A 207 -33.38 15.96 42.00
CA ASP A 207 -32.48 15.79 43.14
C ASP A 207 -32.50 14.41 43.81
N GLY A 208 -31.35 14.04 44.39
CA GLY A 208 -31.34 13.20 45.60
C GLY A 208 -30.50 11.93 45.53
N SER A 209 -29.34 12.02 46.20
CA SER A 209 -28.51 10.92 46.68
C SER A 209 -29.28 9.69 47.20
N ALA A 210 -28.89 8.49 46.75
CA ALA A 210 -28.68 7.33 47.62
C ALA A 210 -27.92 6.20 46.89
N SER A 211 -26.80 5.84 47.49
CA SER A 211 -25.95 4.67 47.22
C SER A 211 -26.64 3.34 47.52
N ALA A 212 -26.40 2.32 46.68
CA ALA A 212 -26.10 0.95 47.12
C ALA A 212 -25.57 0.12 45.94
N ALA A 213 -24.43 -0.54 46.15
CA ALA A 213 -23.77 -1.44 45.23
C ALA A 213 -24.46 -2.81 45.16
N SER A 214 -24.32 -3.51 44.02
CA SER A 214 -23.90 -4.92 43.98
C SER A 214 -23.41 -5.31 42.58
N ALA A 215 -22.52 -6.29 42.58
CA ALA A 215 -21.55 -6.62 41.53
C ALA A 215 -22.09 -7.54 40.42
N ALA A 216 -21.44 -7.51 39.25
CA ALA A 216 -20.98 -8.71 38.54
C ALA A 216 -20.01 -8.34 37.41
N ALA A 217 -18.75 -8.73 37.55
CA ALA A 217 -17.78 -8.73 36.47
C ALA A 217 -17.98 -10.01 35.62
N ALA A 218 -18.01 -9.87 34.30
CA ALA A 218 -17.83 -10.97 33.37
C ALA A 218 -16.78 -10.56 32.32
N ALA A 219 -15.78 -11.41 32.19
CA ALA A 219 -14.53 -11.22 31.47
C ALA A 219 -14.66 -11.48 29.96
N GLY A 220 -13.74 -10.92 29.20
CA GLY A 220 -13.56 -11.21 27.77
C GLY A 220 -12.39 -10.45 27.15
N GLY A 221 -11.18 -10.60 27.72
CA GLY A 221 -9.93 -10.09 27.14
C GLY A 221 -9.20 -11.21 26.39
N TYR A 222 -8.84 -10.96 25.13
CA TYR A 222 -7.95 -11.81 24.34
C TYR A 222 -6.50 -11.60 24.83
N GLY A 223 -5.98 -12.56 25.57
CA GLY A 223 -4.60 -12.57 26.05
C GLY A 223 -3.63 -13.05 24.96
N ALA A 224 -2.58 -12.27 24.72
CA ALA A 224 -1.42 -12.69 23.93
C ALA A 224 -0.58 -13.73 24.70
N PRO A 225 0.02 -14.75 24.04
CA PRO A 225 0.85 -15.74 24.72
C PRO A 225 2.26 -15.19 25.04
N ALA A 226 2.75 -15.52 26.24
CA ALA A 226 4.13 -15.26 26.67
C ALA A 226 5.06 -16.46 26.33
N PRO A 227 6.37 -16.23 26.17
CA PRO A 227 7.30 -17.23 25.65
C PRO A 227 7.87 -18.12 26.77
N GLY A 228 8.00 -19.41 26.48
CA GLY A 228 8.82 -20.32 27.28
C GLY A 228 8.13 -21.62 27.65
N ASP A 229 7.99 -22.52 26.68
CA ASP A 229 8.05 -23.97 26.90
C ASP A 229 8.13 -24.62 25.51
N LEU A 230 9.35 -24.99 25.10
CA LEU A 230 9.57 -25.95 24.02
C LEU A 230 10.08 -27.25 24.66
N PRO A 231 9.55 -28.43 24.27
CA PRO A 231 10.15 -29.72 24.59
C PRO A 231 11.44 -29.97 23.81
#